data_AF-A0A8T2N594-F1
#
_entry.id   AF-A0A8T2N594-F1
#
_cell.length_a   1.000
_cell.length_b   1.000
_cell.length_c   1.000
_cell.angle_alpha   90.00
_cell.angle_beta   90.00
_cell.angle_gamma   90.00
#
_symmetry.space_group_name_H-M   'P 1'
#
loop_
_entity.id
_entity.type
_entity.pdbx_description
1 polymer ?
#
loop_
_entity_poly.entity_id
_entity_poly.type
_entity_poly.pdbx_seq_one_letter_code
_entity_poly.pdbx_strand_id
1 'polypeptide(L)'
;MEAPANTKQDAAAVAAAAELAEQGSKCRGHRHEEVMRRQQEALVELRAKVKALEQTMPMMSTPGLCVQQVALMRKELSELRAQKAALYRGDTDSMYLDLARALCEALELSEFQLSGSSSLKHLPQDERERLGSHRQRDLELMRTRLGLLQSQVQRKEELLQEYHRDMGTLRDSQAASQQLEARLDSLRAELQTERQESSLLREALQRTQGRLEQEKGLNHAIKERKVTRVNPEGEGCGLSLEWLEKRTVKTPSHSCIQDQVREKKREYEIEALKKQLRNSTTCRPASAQRTPVLSEAH
;
A
#
# COMPACT_ATOMS: atom_id res chain seq x y z
N MET A 1 130.88 -11.49 -103.42
CA MET A 1 131.13 -10.86 -102.11
C MET A 1 130.17 -11.49 -101.12
N GLU A 2 130.72 -12.27 -100.21
CA GLU A 2 130.02 -12.90 -99.07
C GLU A 2 129.79 -11.90 -97.92
N ALA A 3 128.91 -12.34 -97.01
CA ALA A 3 128.87 -12.08 -95.55
C ALA A 3 127.79 -11.09 -95.04
N PRO A 4 127.37 -11.19 -93.75
CA PRO A 4 126.67 -12.35 -93.18
C PRO A 4 125.50 -11.98 -92.22
N ALA A 5 124.88 -13.04 -91.70
CA ALA A 5 123.83 -13.17 -90.69
C ALA A 5 123.75 -12.16 -89.52
N ASN A 6 122.51 -11.85 -89.12
CA ASN A 6 122.18 -11.22 -87.84
C ASN A 6 121.22 -12.11 -87.04
N THR A 7 121.74 -13.20 -86.48
CA THR A 7 121.02 -14.26 -85.73
C THR A 7 120.88 -13.99 -84.22
N LYS A 8 121.14 -12.77 -83.73
CA LYS A 8 121.09 -12.45 -82.29
C LYS A 8 119.75 -11.91 -81.78
N GLN A 9 118.88 -11.36 -82.65
CA GLN A 9 117.58 -10.81 -82.21
C GLN A 9 116.50 -11.89 -82.00
N ASP A 10 116.57 -13.01 -82.72
CA ASP A 10 115.56 -14.07 -82.61
C ASP A 10 115.71 -14.91 -81.32
N ALA A 11 116.93 -15.04 -80.77
CA ALA A 11 117.15 -15.78 -79.54
C ALA A 11 116.58 -15.07 -78.29
N ALA A 12 116.63 -13.74 -78.25
CA ALA A 12 116.09 -12.96 -77.14
C ALA A 12 114.55 -12.92 -77.15
N ALA A 13 113.94 -12.86 -78.34
CA ALA A 13 112.49 -12.91 -78.48
C ALA A 13 111.92 -14.28 -78.09
N VAL A 14 112.63 -15.37 -78.41
CA VAL A 14 112.23 -16.74 -78.04
C VAL A 14 112.38 -16.99 -76.54
N ALA A 15 113.43 -16.45 -75.90
CA ALA A 15 113.60 -16.56 -74.45
C ALA A 15 112.54 -15.77 -73.66
N ALA A 16 112.20 -14.55 -74.09
CA ALA A 16 111.13 -13.75 -73.48
C ALA A 16 109.74 -14.36 -73.70
N ALA A 17 109.51 -14.99 -74.86
CA ALA A 17 108.27 -15.74 -75.12
C ALA A 17 108.16 -17.00 -74.25
N ALA A 18 109.29 -17.66 -73.95
CA ALA A 18 109.32 -18.81 -73.05
C ALA A 18 109.04 -18.43 -71.59
N GLU A 19 109.59 -17.33 -71.08
CA GLU A 19 109.29 -16.83 -69.72
C GLU A 19 107.82 -16.40 -69.59
N LEU A 20 107.27 -15.70 -70.59
CA LEU A 20 105.84 -15.32 -70.59
C LEU A 20 104.92 -16.53 -70.74
N ALA A 21 105.31 -17.57 -71.47
CA ALA A 21 104.57 -18.83 -71.56
C ALA A 21 104.62 -19.62 -70.24
N GLU A 22 105.78 -19.64 -69.56
CA GLU A 22 105.91 -20.26 -68.24
C GLU A 22 105.07 -19.51 -67.19
N GLN A 23 105.06 -18.17 -67.22
CA GLN A 23 104.26 -17.36 -66.31
C GLN A 23 102.76 -17.42 -66.63
N GLY A 24 102.39 -17.53 -67.91
CA GLY A 24 101.02 -17.81 -68.36
C GLY A 24 100.52 -19.19 -67.91
N SER A 25 101.41 -20.20 -67.85
CA SER A 25 101.07 -21.54 -67.35
C SER A 25 100.82 -21.56 -65.83
N LYS A 26 101.58 -20.78 -65.05
CA LYS A 26 101.38 -20.57 -63.61
C LYS A 26 100.05 -19.84 -63.33
N CYS A 27 99.67 -18.87 -64.17
CA CYS A 27 98.44 -18.09 -64.00
C CYS A 27 97.13 -18.86 -64.31
N ARG A 28 97.17 -19.97 -65.06
CA ARG A 28 95.95 -20.76 -65.40
C ARG A 28 95.42 -21.60 -64.24
N GLY A 29 96.26 -22.01 -63.29
CA GLY A 29 95.87 -22.80 -62.11
C GLY A 29 95.52 -21.95 -60.88
N HIS A 30 96.24 -20.84 -60.66
CA HIS A 30 96.11 -20.05 -59.43
C HIS A 30 94.74 -19.42 -59.22
N ARG A 31 94.02 -19.04 -60.29
CA ARG A 31 92.64 -18.53 -60.15
C ARG A 31 91.66 -19.60 -59.67
N HIS A 32 91.86 -20.86 -60.06
CA HIS A 32 90.97 -21.95 -59.65
C HIS A 32 91.26 -22.39 -58.22
N GLU A 33 92.54 -22.50 -57.85
CA GLU A 33 92.97 -22.78 -56.47
C GLU A 33 92.50 -21.69 -55.50
N GLU A 34 92.56 -20.42 -55.90
CA GLU A 34 92.10 -19.32 -55.06
C GLU A 34 90.57 -19.33 -54.87
N VAL A 35 89.81 -19.72 -55.90
CA VAL A 35 88.35 -19.91 -55.79
C VAL A 35 88.04 -21.10 -54.87
N MET A 36 88.73 -22.22 -55.02
CA MET A 36 88.54 -23.38 -54.14
C MET A 36 88.87 -23.06 -52.68
N ARG A 37 89.96 -22.32 -52.44
CA ARG A 37 90.34 -21.87 -51.09
C ARG A 37 89.26 -20.97 -50.48
N ARG A 38 88.76 -19.98 -51.21
CA ARG A 38 87.68 -19.09 -50.74
C ARG A 38 86.38 -19.85 -50.47
N GLN A 39 86.05 -20.85 -51.28
CA GLN A 39 84.89 -21.71 -51.05
C GLN A 39 85.05 -22.57 -49.80
N GLN A 40 86.25 -23.12 -49.55
CA GLN A 40 86.54 -23.87 -48.33
C GLN A 40 86.46 -22.98 -47.09
N GLU A 41 87.04 -21.78 -47.13
CA GLU A 41 86.97 -20.81 -46.04
C GLU A 41 85.52 -20.41 -45.73
N ALA A 42 84.71 -20.11 -46.76
CA ALA A 42 83.28 -19.80 -46.59
C ALA A 42 82.48 -20.98 -46.01
N LEU A 43 82.79 -22.22 -46.40
CA LEU A 43 82.15 -23.41 -45.84
C LEU A 43 82.52 -23.64 -44.37
N VAL A 44 83.80 -23.40 -44.00
CA VAL A 44 84.24 -23.49 -42.60
C VAL A 44 83.53 -22.42 -41.76
N GLU A 45 83.40 -21.20 -42.27
CA GLU A 45 82.71 -20.12 -41.59
C GLU A 45 81.21 -20.41 -41.41
N LEU A 46 80.53 -20.91 -42.45
CA LEU A 46 79.12 -21.33 -42.35
C LEU A 46 78.94 -22.47 -41.34
N ARG A 47 79.82 -23.47 -41.34
CA ARG A 47 79.79 -24.57 -40.36
C ARG A 47 79.99 -24.05 -38.94
N ALA A 48 80.88 -23.07 -38.73
CA ALA A 48 81.07 -22.45 -37.43
C ALA A 48 79.82 -21.66 -36.97
N LYS A 49 79.18 -20.91 -37.87
CA LYS A 49 77.94 -20.16 -37.60
C LYS A 49 76.77 -21.10 -37.26
N VAL A 50 76.62 -22.21 -37.98
CA VAL A 50 75.61 -23.24 -37.66
C VAL A 50 75.85 -23.82 -36.27
N LYS A 51 77.10 -24.18 -35.94
CA LYS A 51 77.45 -24.73 -34.63
C LYS A 51 77.22 -23.73 -33.49
N ALA A 52 77.47 -22.44 -33.70
CA ALA A 52 77.17 -21.39 -32.72
C ALA A 52 75.66 -21.19 -32.52
N LEU A 53 74.87 -21.28 -33.59
CA LEU A 53 73.40 -21.24 -33.52
C LEU A 53 72.82 -22.46 -32.79
N GLU A 54 73.40 -23.64 -32.99
CA GLU A 54 73.02 -24.86 -32.26
C GLU A 54 73.33 -24.76 -30.75
N GLN A 55 74.40 -24.05 -30.38
CA GLN A 55 74.77 -23.84 -28.97
C GLN A 55 73.97 -22.72 -28.27
N THR A 56 73.48 -21.74 -29.04
CA THR A 56 72.72 -20.59 -28.49
C THR A 56 71.21 -20.79 -28.52
N MET A 57 70.71 -21.76 -29.29
CA MET A 57 69.38 -22.29 -29.03
C MET A 57 69.41 -22.95 -27.65
N PRO A 58 68.64 -22.48 -26.66
CA PRO A 58 68.44 -23.26 -25.46
C PRO A 58 67.96 -24.62 -25.94
N MET A 59 68.70 -25.68 -25.61
CA MET A 59 68.28 -27.07 -25.82
C MET A 59 66.79 -27.07 -25.54
N MET A 60 65.99 -27.25 -26.59
CA MET A 60 64.57 -27.45 -26.44
C MET A 60 64.47 -28.50 -25.34
N SER A 61 63.96 -28.09 -24.18
CA SER A 61 63.68 -28.97 -23.05
C SER A 61 63.22 -30.28 -23.67
N THR A 62 64.01 -31.34 -23.47
CA THR A 62 63.99 -32.58 -24.26
C THR A 62 62.57 -32.86 -24.76
N PRO A 63 62.32 -33.26 -26.02
CA PRO A 63 60.98 -33.36 -26.59
C PRO A 63 59.90 -33.96 -25.65
N GLY A 64 60.29 -34.91 -24.79
CA GLY A 64 59.46 -35.44 -23.70
C GLY A 64 58.97 -34.42 -22.65
N LEU A 65 59.80 -33.49 -22.17
CA LEU A 65 59.44 -32.45 -21.19
C LEU A 65 58.42 -31.45 -21.75
N CYS A 66 58.57 -31.04 -23.02
CA CYS A 66 57.62 -30.12 -23.65
C CYS A 66 56.26 -30.78 -23.87
N VAL A 67 56.26 -32.05 -24.31
CA VAL A 67 55.04 -32.87 -24.42
C VAL A 67 54.39 -33.09 -23.05
N GLN A 68 55.18 -33.32 -22.01
CA GLN A 68 54.71 -33.50 -20.63
C GLN A 68 54.04 -32.22 -20.08
N GLN A 69 54.61 -31.05 -20.35
CA GLN A 69 54.04 -29.78 -19.92
C GLN A 69 52.73 -29.46 -20.66
N VAL A 70 52.65 -29.72 -21.96
CA VAL A 70 51.41 -29.59 -22.74
C VAL A 70 50.34 -30.59 -22.27
N ALA A 71 50.73 -31.81 -21.91
CA ALA A 71 49.81 -32.81 -21.37
C ALA A 71 49.23 -32.38 -20.01
N LEU A 72 50.05 -31.81 -19.12
CA LEU A 72 49.61 -31.26 -17.84
C LEU A 72 48.64 -30.09 -18.04
N MET A 73 48.98 -29.12 -18.89
CA MET A 73 48.08 -28.00 -19.19
C MET A 73 46.77 -28.46 -19.84
N ARG A 74 46.81 -29.47 -20.71
CA ARG A 74 45.59 -30.07 -21.28
C ARG A 74 44.73 -30.75 -20.21
N LYS A 75 45.38 -31.42 -19.24
CA LYS A 75 44.69 -32.04 -18.10
C LYS A 75 44.03 -30.98 -17.22
N GLU A 76 44.73 -29.93 -16.83
CA GLU A 76 44.20 -28.81 -16.05
C GLU A 76 43.04 -28.10 -16.78
N LEU A 77 43.17 -27.84 -18.08
CA LEU A 77 42.09 -27.27 -18.89
C LEU A 77 40.89 -28.21 -19.01
N SER A 78 41.10 -29.53 -19.04
CA SER A 78 40.01 -30.50 -19.03
C SER A 78 39.31 -30.56 -17.67
N GLU A 79 40.08 -30.43 -16.58
CA GLU A 79 39.57 -30.38 -15.21
C GLU A 79 38.78 -29.08 -14.96
N LEU A 80 39.28 -27.92 -15.37
CA LEU A 80 38.54 -26.66 -15.29
C LEU A 80 37.25 -26.68 -16.11
N ARG A 81 37.27 -27.29 -17.30
CA ARG A 81 36.06 -27.50 -18.10
C ARG A 81 35.09 -28.46 -17.41
N ALA A 82 35.57 -29.53 -16.78
CA ALA A 82 34.75 -30.46 -16.02
C ALA A 82 34.15 -29.80 -14.76
N GLN A 83 34.94 -29.03 -14.01
CA GLN A 83 34.51 -28.27 -12.83
C GLN A 83 33.45 -27.23 -13.19
N LYS A 84 33.71 -26.40 -14.21
CA LYS A 84 32.72 -25.43 -14.74
C LYS A 84 31.46 -26.16 -15.19
N ALA A 85 31.60 -27.27 -15.90
CA ALA A 85 30.46 -28.04 -16.35
C ALA A 85 29.73 -28.77 -15.21
N ALA A 86 30.35 -29.04 -14.07
CA ALA A 86 29.67 -29.57 -12.88
C ALA A 86 28.87 -28.45 -12.18
N LEU A 87 29.48 -27.28 -12.02
CA LEU A 87 28.89 -26.09 -11.40
C LEU A 87 27.66 -25.57 -12.16
N TYR A 88 27.62 -25.74 -13.48
CA TYR A 88 26.47 -25.35 -14.34
C TYR A 88 25.50 -26.51 -14.69
N ARG A 89 25.83 -27.79 -14.41
CA ARG A 89 24.96 -28.94 -14.79
C ARG A 89 24.04 -29.44 -13.68
N GLY A 90 24.33 -29.16 -12.41
CA GLY A 90 23.63 -29.78 -11.27
C GLY A 90 22.30 -29.12 -10.93
N ASP A 91 22.34 -27.81 -10.68
CA ASP A 91 21.47 -27.26 -9.63
C ASP A 91 20.31 -26.42 -10.17
N THR A 92 20.52 -25.62 -11.21
CA THR A 92 19.51 -24.67 -11.70
C THR A 92 18.30 -25.35 -12.35
N ASP A 93 18.50 -26.45 -13.07
CA ASP A 93 17.43 -27.17 -13.75
C ASP A 93 16.55 -27.95 -12.76
N SER A 94 17.14 -28.53 -11.71
CA SER A 94 16.36 -29.17 -10.64
C SER A 94 15.55 -28.13 -9.86
N MET A 95 16.19 -27.02 -9.46
CA MET A 95 15.51 -25.96 -8.71
C MET A 95 14.37 -25.32 -9.48
N TYR A 96 14.52 -25.13 -10.79
CA TYR A 96 13.42 -24.67 -11.65
C TYR A 96 12.24 -25.65 -11.62
N LEU A 97 12.49 -26.95 -11.80
CA LEU A 97 11.45 -27.98 -11.82
C LEU A 97 10.75 -28.12 -10.47
N ASP A 98 11.51 -28.05 -9.36
CA ASP A 98 10.96 -28.10 -8.00
C ASP A 98 10.10 -26.87 -7.71
N LEU A 99 10.56 -25.67 -8.11
CA LEU A 99 9.76 -24.45 -8.02
C LEU A 99 8.49 -24.52 -8.88
N ALA A 100 8.60 -24.99 -10.12
CA ALA A 100 7.47 -25.12 -11.03
C ALA A 100 6.41 -26.10 -10.49
N ARG A 101 6.85 -27.21 -9.86
CA ARG A 101 5.97 -28.17 -9.18
C ARG A 101 5.28 -27.53 -7.98
N ALA A 102 6.04 -26.90 -7.08
CA ALA A 102 5.49 -26.23 -5.91
C ALA A 102 4.48 -25.12 -6.28
N LEU A 103 4.76 -24.37 -7.35
CA LEU A 103 3.83 -23.36 -7.87
C LEU A 103 2.58 -23.97 -8.50
N CYS A 104 2.67 -25.11 -9.20
CA CYS A 104 1.48 -25.81 -9.69
C CYS A 104 0.56 -26.23 -8.56
N GLU A 105 1.14 -26.85 -7.53
CA GLU A 105 0.41 -27.29 -6.34
C GLU A 105 -0.25 -26.09 -5.64
N ALA A 106 0.51 -25.02 -5.41
CA ALA A 106 0.01 -23.82 -4.74
C ALA A 106 -1.07 -23.06 -5.54
N LEU A 107 -1.00 -23.11 -6.87
CA LEU A 107 -1.96 -22.45 -7.77
C LEU A 107 -3.12 -23.36 -8.18
N GLU A 108 -3.14 -24.60 -7.67
CA GLU A 108 -4.10 -25.65 -8.00
C GLU A 108 -4.20 -25.86 -9.52
N LEU A 109 -3.06 -25.78 -10.22
CA LEU A 109 -2.97 -26.09 -11.64
C LEU A 109 -2.95 -27.61 -11.83
N SER A 110 -3.56 -28.11 -12.90
CA SER A 110 -3.54 -29.55 -13.16
C SER A 110 -2.13 -30.00 -13.55
N GLU A 111 -1.74 -31.22 -13.14
CA GLU A 111 -0.38 -31.77 -13.30
C GLU A 111 0.16 -31.75 -14.74
N PHE A 112 -0.72 -31.65 -15.75
CA PHE A 112 -0.37 -31.65 -17.18
C PHE A 112 -0.43 -30.27 -17.86
N GLN A 113 -0.72 -29.19 -17.11
CA GLN A 113 -0.82 -27.85 -17.71
C GLN A 113 0.54 -27.25 -18.07
N LEU A 114 1.62 -27.68 -17.43
CA LEU A 114 2.95 -27.15 -17.70
C LEU A 114 3.69 -27.98 -18.74
N SER A 115 3.81 -27.41 -19.93
CA SER A 115 4.48 -28.02 -21.08
C SER A 115 6.02 -27.93 -21.02
N GLY A 116 6.56 -27.09 -20.14
CA GLY A 116 7.99 -26.81 -19.94
C GLY A 116 8.68 -27.64 -18.84
N SER A 117 7.98 -28.63 -18.27
CA SER A 117 8.39 -29.43 -17.10
C SER A 117 9.48 -30.50 -17.37
N SER A 118 10.13 -30.43 -18.52
CA SER A 118 11.21 -31.36 -18.90
C SER A 118 12.57 -30.80 -18.54
N SER A 119 13.54 -31.68 -18.29
CA SER A 119 14.94 -31.29 -18.05
C SER A 119 15.58 -30.74 -19.32
N LEU A 120 16.39 -29.68 -19.19
CA LEU A 120 17.20 -29.14 -20.28
C LEU A 120 18.49 -29.94 -20.53
N LYS A 121 18.80 -30.91 -19.67
CA LYS A 121 20.05 -31.67 -19.73
C LYS A 121 20.08 -32.49 -21.02
N HIS A 122 21.20 -32.39 -21.75
CA HIS A 122 21.51 -33.18 -22.95
C HIS A 122 20.67 -32.90 -24.21
N LEU A 123 19.84 -31.85 -24.23
CA LEU A 123 19.10 -31.47 -25.44
C LEU A 123 19.98 -30.66 -26.43
N PRO A 124 19.76 -30.79 -27.75
CA PRO A 124 20.32 -29.89 -28.77
C PRO A 124 19.74 -28.47 -28.66
N GLN A 125 20.43 -27.49 -29.26
CA GLN A 125 20.10 -26.06 -29.10
C GLN A 125 18.65 -25.72 -29.51
N ASP A 126 18.20 -26.21 -30.67
CA ASP A 126 16.85 -25.95 -31.17
C ASP A 126 15.76 -26.46 -30.23
N GLU A 127 15.99 -27.62 -29.59
CA GLU A 127 15.05 -28.18 -28.61
C GLU A 127 15.06 -27.40 -27.30
N ARG A 128 16.21 -26.87 -26.88
CA ARG A 128 16.29 -25.98 -25.71
C ARG A 128 15.54 -24.68 -25.92
N GLU A 129 15.60 -24.10 -27.11
CA GLU A 129 14.88 -22.87 -27.46
C GLU A 129 13.37 -23.11 -27.48
N ARG A 130 12.92 -24.24 -28.03
CA ARG A 130 11.52 -24.68 -27.95
C ARG A 130 11.07 -24.84 -26.50
N LEU A 131 11.84 -25.56 -25.68
CA LEU A 131 11.50 -25.77 -24.28
C LEU A 131 11.51 -24.46 -23.48
N GLY A 132 12.44 -23.55 -23.78
CA GLY A 132 12.44 -22.18 -23.22
C GLY A 132 11.15 -21.43 -23.54
N SER A 133 10.64 -21.57 -24.77
CA SER A 133 9.35 -20.99 -25.17
C SER A 133 8.16 -21.63 -24.42
N HIS A 134 8.22 -22.93 -24.11
CA HIS A 134 7.22 -23.60 -23.27
C HIS A 134 7.26 -23.08 -21.83
N ARG A 135 8.45 -23.01 -21.23
CA ARG A 135 8.65 -22.46 -19.87
C ARG A 135 8.17 -21.01 -19.77
N GLN A 136 8.36 -20.20 -20.80
CA GLN A 136 7.86 -18.83 -20.84
C GLN A 136 6.33 -18.76 -20.82
N ARG A 137 5.66 -19.58 -21.65
CA ARG A 137 4.18 -19.68 -21.67
C ARG A 137 3.62 -20.17 -20.34
N ASP A 138 4.27 -21.17 -19.75
CA ASP A 138 3.94 -21.70 -18.44
C ASP A 138 4.03 -20.62 -17.33
N LEU A 139 5.10 -19.81 -17.34
CA LEU A 139 5.26 -18.68 -16.42
C LEU A 139 4.18 -17.61 -16.61
N GLU A 140 3.79 -17.32 -17.84
CA GLU A 140 2.69 -16.39 -18.14
C GLU A 140 1.34 -16.91 -17.61
N LEU A 141 1.07 -18.21 -17.76
CA LEU A 141 -0.10 -18.85 -17.18
C LEU A 141 -0.10 -18.73 -15.65
N MET A 142 1.02 -19.06 -14.99
CA MET A 142 1.14 -18.90 -13.53
C MET A 142 0.95 -17.45 -13.10
N ARG A 143 1.54 -16.48 -13.82
CA ARG A 143 1.40 -15.05 -13.53
C ARG A 143 -0.06 -14.59 -13.64
N THR A 144 -0.79 -15.01 -14.68
CA THR A 144 -2.21 -14.66 -14.83
C THR A 144 -3.07 -15.27 -13.75
N ARG A 145 -2.81 -16.53 -13.36
CA ARG A 145 -3.50 -17.20 -12.24
C ARG A 145 -3.24 -16.50 -10.90
N LEU A 146 -1.99 -16.14 -10.63
CA LEU A 146 -1.60 -15.35 -9.45
C LEU A 146 -2.32 -14.00 -9.42
N GLY A 147 -2.34 -13.27 -10.53
CA GLY A 147 -3.04 -11.99 -10.62
C GLY A 147 -4.55 -12.12 -10.36
N LEU A 148 -5.18 -13.18 -10.88
CA LEU A 148 -6.59 -13.46 -10.61
C LEU A 148 -6.83 -13.71 -9.11
N LEU A 149 -6.04 -14.58 -8.48
CA LEU A 149 -6.17 -14.88 -7.04
C LEU A 149 -5.92 -13.64 -6.19
N GLN A 150 -4.90 -12.84 -6.51
CA GLN A 150 -4.64 -11.56 -5.83
C GLN A 150 -5.85 -10.61 -5.93
N SER A 151 -6.42 -10.44 -7.13
CA SER A 151 -7.62 -9.60 -7.30
C SER A 151 -8.85 -10.13 -6.55
N GLN A 152 -8.97 -11.46 -6.40
CA GLN A 152 -10.07 -12.08 -5.65
C GLN A 152 -9.91 -11.85 -4.15
N VAL A 153 -8.69 -11.99 -3.64
CA VAL A 153 -8.37 -11.73 -2.24
C VAL A 153 -8.61 -10.25 -1.92
N GLN A 154 -8.11 -9.32 -2.73
CA GLN A 154 -8.32 -7.88 -2.55
C GLN A 154 -9.81 -7.52 -2.48
N ARG A 155 -10.62 -8.02 -3.43
CA ARG A 155 -12.08 -7.79 -3.40
C ARG A 155 -12.77 -8.36 -2.16
N LYS A 156 -12.33 -9.54 -1.68
CA LYS A 156 -12.85 -10.12 -0.45
C LYS A 156 -12.45 -9.30 0.78
N GLU A 157 -11.23 -8.78 0.82
CA GLU A 157 -10.76 -7.89 1.89
C GLU A 157 -11.56 -6.59 1.92
N GLU A 158 -11.81 -5.97 0.77
CA GLU A 158 -12.66 -4.77 0.63
C GLU A 158 -14.07 -5.03 1.18
N LEU A 159 -14.70 -6.14 0.77
CA LEU A 159 -16.03 -6.54 1.24
C LEU A 159 -16.05 -6.79 2.76
N LEU A 160 -15.02 -7.45 3.30
CA LEU A 160 -14.92 -7.67 4.75
C LEU A 160 -14.74 -6.35 5.51
N GLN A 161 -14.01 -5.39 4.96
CA GLN A 161 -13.90 -4.06 5.54
C GLN A 161 -15.24 -3.31 5.52
N GLU A 162 -16.03 -3.44 4.45
CA GLU A 162 -17.39 -2.89 4.38
C GLU A 162 -18.29 -3.49 5.47
N TYR A 163 -18.33 -4.82 5.59
CA TYR A 163 -19.07 -5.47 6.68
C TYR A 163 -18.59 -5.04 8.06
N HIS A 164 -17.29 -4.82 8.25
CA HIS A 164 -16.78 -4.32 9.52
C HIS A 164 -17.31 -2.91 9.84
N ARG A 165 -17.39 -2.03 8.85
CA ARG A 165 -17.97 -0.68 8.98
C ARG A 165 -19.47 -0.76 9.29
N ASP A 166 -20.21 -1.60 8.58
CA ASP A 166 -21.65 -1.81 8.78
C ASP A 166 -21.96 -2.38 10.17
N MET A 167 -21.13 -3.28 10.69
CA MET A 167 -21.27 -3.76 12.06
C MET A 167 -20.96 -2.65 13.08
N GLY A 168 -20.09 -1.70 12.75
CA GLY A 168 -19.87 -0.49 13.54
C GLY A 168 -21.11 0.40 13.58
N THR A 169 -21.68 0.75 12.42
CA THR A 169 -22.89 1.58 12.33
C THR A 169 -24.10 0.91 13.00
N LEU A 170 -24.23 -0.41 12.92
CA LEU A 170 -25.27 -1.15 13.63
C LEU A 170 -25.14 -1.00 15.14
N ARG A 171 -23.92 -1.11 15.70
CA ARG A 171 -23.69 -0.90 17.14
C ARG A 171 -24.03 0.52 17.56
N ASP A 172 -23.64 1.52 16.77
CA ASP A 172 -23.97 2.92 17.05
C ASP A 172 -25.49 3.16 17.04
N SER A 173 -26.20 2.60 16.05
CA SER A 173 -27.66 2.69 15.98
C SER A 173 -28.35 1.99 17.15
N GLN A 174 -27.83 0.83 17.58
CA GLN A 174 -28.33 0.10 18.73
C GLN A 174 -28.13 0.90 20.02
N ALA A 175 -26.97 1.53 20.21
CA ALA A 175 -26.70 2.39 21.36
C ALA A 175 -27.64 3.61 21.39
N ALA A 176 -27.90 4.23 20.23
CA ALA A 176 -28.86 5.33 20.13
C ALA A 176 -30.28 4.88 20.47
N SER A 177 -30.72 3.71 20.01
CA SER A 177 -32.02 3.13 20.37
C SER A 177 -32.15 2.90 21.88
N GLN A 178 -31.13 2.32 22.53
CA GLN A 178 -31.12 2.12 23.98
C GLN A 178 -31.21 3.45 24.76
N GLN A 179 -30.56 4.50 24.27
CA GLN A 179 -30.68 5.84 24.86
C GLN A 179 -32.09 6.42 24.72
N LEU A 180 -32.73 6.23 23.56
CA LEU A 180 -34.11 6.67 23.35
C LEU A 180 -35.09 5.88 24.22
N GLU A 181 -34.89 4.56 24.37
CA GLU A 181 -35.68 3.72 25.27
C GLU A 181 -35.58 4.19 26.72
N ALA A 182 -34.38 4.45 27.22
CA ALA A 182 -34.18 4.98 28.57
C ALA A 182 -34.88 6.35 28.77
N ARG A 183 -34.84 7.23 27.76
CA ARG A 183 -35.58 8.51 27.81
C ARG A 183 -37.09 8.30 27.83
N LEU A 184 -37.62 7.36 27.04
CA LEU A 184 -39.03 7.02 27.07
C LEU A 184 -39.46 6.47 28.42
N ASP A 185 -38.63 5.65 29.07
CA ASP A 185 -38.92 5.11 30.40
C ASP A 185 -38.92 6.20 31.48
N SER A 186 -37.99 7.18 31.41
CA SER A 186 -38.03 8.37 32.29
C SER A 186 -39.33 9.15 32.11
N LEU A 187 -39.69 9.48 30.87
CA LEU A 187 -40.92 10.22 30.56
C LEU A 187 -42.17 9.46 30.98
N ARG A 188 -42.17 8.13 30.84
CA ARG A 188 -43.26 7.27 31.34
C ARG A 188 -43.38 7.37 32.85
N ALA A 189 -42.27 7.32 33.59
CA ALA A 189 -42.28 7.44 35.05
C ALA A 189 -42.79 8.83 35.49
N GLU A 190 -42.29 9.90 34.89
CA GLU A 190 -42.73 11.27 35.14
C GLU A 190 -44.23 11.45 34.86
N LEU A 191 -44.73 10.91 33.74
CA LEU A 191 -46.15 10.96 33.43
C LEU A 191 -47.01 10.22 34.47
N GLN A 192 -46.50 9.11 35.04
CA GLN A 192 -47.22 8.38 36.08
C GLN A 192 -47.26 9.16 37.40
N THR A 193 -46.15 9.82 37.79
CA THR A 193 -46.13 10.66 39.00
C THR A 193 -47.08 11.84 38.85
N GLU A 194 -47.04 12.55 37.71
CA GLU A 194 -47.96 13.66 37.40
C GLU A 194 -49.44 13.22 37.44
N ARG A 195 -49.74 12.00 36.97
CA ARG A 195 -51.10 11.43 37.04
C ARG A 195 -51.54 11.18 38.49
N GLN A 196 -50.64 10.65 39.33
CA GLN A 196 -50.91 10.41 40.75
C GLN A 196 -51.13 11.72 41.49
N GLU A 197 -50.26 12.70 41.29
CA GLU A 197 -50.38 14.04 41.87
C GLU A 197 -51.69 14.71 41.45
N SER A 198 -52.02 14.66 40.16
CA SER A 198 -53.29 15.17 39.65
C SER A 198 -54.51 14.50 40.30
N SER A 199 -54.44 13.20 40.61
CA SER A 199 -55.50 12.48 41.33
C SER A 199 -55.65 13.01 42.76
N LEU A 200 -54.55 13.10 43.49
CA LEU A 200 -54.54 13.59 44.88
C LEU A 200 -55.05 15.03 44.96
N LEU A 201 -54.67 15.89 44.01
CA LEU A 201 -55.16 17.27 43.94
C LEU A 201 -56.66 17.34 43.67
N ARG A 202 -57.19 16.51 42.76
CA ARG A 202 -58.64 16.42 42.53
C ARG A 202 -59.39 15.97 43.77
N GLU A 203 -58.90 14.96 44.49
CA GLU A 203 -59.49 14.51 45.75
C GLU A 203 -59.46 15.60 46.83
N ALA A 204 -58.33 16.29 46.99
CA ALA A 204 -58.21 17.39 47.94
C ALA A 204 -59.16 18.54 47.62
N LEU A 205 -59.32 18.86 46.33
CA LEU A 205 -60.28 19.86 45.85
C LEU A 205 -61.72 19.44 46.18
N GLN A 206 -62.10 18.20 45.90
CA GLN A 206 -63.43 17.67 46.25
C GLN A 206 -63.70 17.73 47.75
N ARG A 207 -62.72 17.37 48.59
CA ARG A 207 -62.83 17.46 50.06
C ARG A 207 -63.05 18.90 50.53
N THR A 208 -62.32 19.86 49.97
CA THR A 208 -62.46 21.28 50.35
C THR A 208 -63.78 21.87 49.87
N GLN A 209 -64.26 21.48 48.69
CA GLN A 209 -65.59 21.84 48.19
C GLN A 209 -66.71 21.33 49.11
N GLY A 210 -66.68 20.04 49.49
CA GLY A 210 -67.67 19.47 50.41
C GLY A 210 -67.68 20.15 51.79
N ARG A 211 -66.51 20.49 52.34
CA ARG A 211 -66.40 21.28 53.58
C ARG A 211 -67.01 22.67 53.43
N LEU A 212 -66.72 23.35 52.32
CA LEU A 212 -67.28 24.67 52.04
C LEU A 212 -68.81 24.63 51.89
N GLU A 213 -69.36 23.61 51.23
CA GLU A 213 -70.80 23.42 51.08
C GLU A 213 -71.48 23.14 52.43
N GLN A 214 -70.87 22.30 53.27
CA GLN A 214 -71.34 22.06 54.64
C GLN A 214 -71.36 23.36 55.46
N GLU A 215 -70.26 24.14 55.43
CA GLU A 215 -70.18 25.46 56.08
C GLU A 215 -71.24 26.43 55.55
N LYS A 216 -71.45 26.47 54.22
CA LYS A 216 -72.52 27.28 53.61
C LYS A 216 -73.90 26.86 54.14
N GLY A 217 -74.17 25.56 54.22
CA GLY A 217 -75.42 25.01 54.74
C GLY A 217 -75.64 25.35 56.22
N LEU A 218 -74.62 25.17 57.06
CA LEU A 218 -74.67 25.55 58.48
C LEU A 218 -74.88 27.05 58.65
N ASN A 219 -74.15 27.89 57.89
CA ASN A 219 -74.32 29.34 57.93
C ASN A 219 -75.72 29.76 57.49
N HIS A 220 -76.30 29.11 56.48
CA HIS A 220 -77.68 29.34 56.08
C HIS A 220 -78.66 28.97 57.20
N ALA A 221 -78.52 27.78 57.81
CA ALA A 221 -79.37 27.37 58.94
C ALA A 221 -79.23 28.30 60.16
N ILE A 222 -78.04 28.81 60.45
CA ILE A 222 -77.81 29.82 61.50
C ILE A 222 -78.51 31.13 61.15
N LYS A 223 -78.43 31.59 59.89
CA LYS A 223 -79.16 32.78 59.43
C LYS A 223 -80.66 32.61 59.60
N GLU A 224 -81.22 31.49 59.14
CA GLU A 224 -82.64 31.17 59.33
C GLU A 224 -83.02 31.19 60.82
N ARG A 225 -82.26 30.49 61.68
CA ARG A 225 -82.52 30.47 63.13
C ARG A 225 -82.40 31.85 63.78
N LYS A 226 -81.46 32.69 63.35
CA LYS A 226 -81.36 34.08 63.84
C LYS A 226 -82.58 34.90 63.44
N VAL A 227 -83.08 34.74 62.22
CA VAL A 227 -84.33 35.36 61.76
C VAL A 227 -85.53 34.85 62.58
N THR A 228 -85.60 33.54 62.86
CA THR A 228 -86.69 32.96 63.68
C THR A 228 -86.59 33.38 65.16
N ARG A 229 -85.39 33.46 65.76
CA ARG A 229 -85.19 33.88 67.17
C ARG A 229 -85.45 35.36 67.43
N VAL A 230 -85.54 36.19 66.39
CA VAL A 230 -86.01 37.59 66.53
C VAL A 230 -87.52 37.64 66.72
N ASN A 231 -88.24 36.51 66.59
CA ASN A 231 -89.66 36.39 66.94
C ASN A 231 -89.91 35.19 67.86
N PRO A 232 -89.84 35.39 69.18
CA PRO A 232 -90.86 34.78 70.02
C PRO A 232 -91.42 35.82 71.00
N GLU A 233 -92.70 36.11 70.81
CA GLU A 233 -93.61 36.78 71.75
C GLU A 233 -93.33 38.25 72.04
N GLY A 234 -93.80 39.06 71.10
CA GLY A 234 -94.28 40.41 71.31
C GLY A 234 -95.03 40.81 70.04
N GLU A 235 -96.36 40.77 70.07
CA GLU A 235 -97.16 41.52 69.11
C GLU A 235 -96.63 42.95 69.06
N GLY A 236 -96.13 43.39 67.91
CA GLY A 236 -95.65 44.76 67.80
C GLY A 236 -94.73 45.01 66.63
N CYS A 237 -95.32 45.53 65.57
CA CYS A 237 -94.68 46.32 64.53
C CYS A 237 -93.71 45.59 63.60
N GLY A 238 -94.27 45.26 62.44
CA GLY A 238 -93.50 45.18 61.22
C GLY A 238 -92.72 46.47 60.94
N LEU A 239 -91.71 46.29 60.08
CA LEU A 239 -91.04 47.32 59.32
C LEU A 239 -90.02 48.17 60.10
N SER A 240 -88.79 47.66 60.19
CA SER A 240 -87.64 48.51 59.90
C SER A 240 -86.38 47.71 59.54
N LEU A 241 -86.45 46.91 58.48
CA LEU A 241 -85.25 46.46 57.75
C LEU A 241 -84.80 47.52 56.72
N GLU A 242 -85.07 48.81 56.98
CA GLU A 242 -84.75 49.93 56.07
C GLU A 242 -83.86 51.02 56.70
N TRP A 243 -83.47 50.89 57.98
CA TRP A 243 -82.65 51.91 58.67
C TRP A 243 -81.17 51.54 58.90
N LEU A 244 -80.66 50.49 58.25
CA LEU A 244 -79.22 50.19 58.23
C LEU A 244 -78.65 49.92 56.83
N GLU A 245 -79.28 50.48 55.79
CA GLU A 245 -78.73 50.48 54.43
C GLU A 245 -78.35 51.87 53.90
N LYS A 246 -78.44 52.91 54.75
CA LYS A 246 -78.12 54.29 54.38
C LYS A 246 -77.16 54.96 55.38
N ARG A 247 -75.98 54.35 55.57
CA ARG A 247 -74.67 55.02 55.81
C ARG A 247 -73.60 53.98 56.13
N THR A 248 -73.29 53.14 55.14
CA THR A 248 -71.89 52.74 54.95
C THR A 248 -71.54 53.19 53.54
N VAL A 249 -70.84 54.32 53.43
CA VAL A 249 -69.93 54.50 52.31
C VAL A 249 -69.06 53.23 52.35
N LYS A 250 -69.22 52.36 51.37
CA LYS A 250 -68.42 51.12 51.23
C LYS A 250 -66.97 51.57 51.06
N THR A 251 -66.26 51.80 52.15
CA THR A 251 -64.81 51.69 52.13
C THR A 251 -64.54 50.23 51.81
N PRO A 252 -63.84 49.92 50.71
CA PRO A 252 -63.57 48.55 50.36
C PRO A 252 -62.80 47.92 51.53
N SER A 253 -63.26 46.75 51.98
CA SER A 253 -62.55 45.96 52.99
C SER A 253 -61.07 45.90 52.63
N HIS A 254 -60.17 46.02 53.61
CA HIS A 254 -58.72 45.95 53.39
C HIS A 254 -58.32 44.71 52.58
N SER A 255 -59.06 43.59 52.67
CA SER A 255 -58.87 42.40 51.83
C SER A 255 -59.17 42.66 50.35
N CYS A 256 -60.25 43.37 50.03
CA CYS A 256 -60.65 43.70 48.66
C CYS A 256 -59.68 44.68 47.99
N ILE A 257 -59.13 45.63 48.76
CA ILE A 257 -58.07 46.53 48.26
C ILE A 257 -56.79 45.73 48.01
N GLN A 258 -56.42 44.82 48.91
CA GLN A 258 -55.22 44.02 48.78
C GLN A 258 -55.29 43.03 47.60
N ASP A 259 -56.47 42.47 47.33
CA ASP A 259 -56.73 41.62 46.17
C ASP A 259 -56.68 42.42 44.87
N GLN A 260 -57.30 43.61 44.82
CA GLN A 260 -57.18 44.51 43.65
C GLN A 260 -55.74 44.96 43.37
N VAL A 261 -54.94 45.23 44.40
CA VAL A 261 -53.53 45.61 44.23
C VAL A 261 -52.71 44.42 43.74
N ARG A 262 -52.97 43.21 44.25
CA ARG A 262 -52.33 41.97 43.78
C ARG A 262 -52.70 41.66 42.33
N GLU A 263 -53.94 41.87 41.96
CA GLU A 263 -54.45 41.63 40.61
C GLU A 263 -53.82 42.61 39.62
N LYS A 264 -53.78 43.91 39.94
CA LYS A 264 -53.05 44.92 39.14
C LYS A 264 -51.56 44.63 39.01
N LYS A 265 -50.93 44.08 40.05
CA LYS A 265 -49.51 43.69 39.99
C LYS A 265 -49.29 42.49 39.03
N ARG A 266 -50.19 41.51 39.06
CA ARG A 266 -50.18 40.37 38.12
C ARG A 266 -50.44 40.80 36.68
N GLU A 267 -51.38 41.73 36.48
CA GLU A 267 -51.67 42.29 35.15
C GLU A 267 -50.44 43.00 34.56
N TYR A 268 -49.75 43.82 35.36
CA TYR A 268 -48.51 44.47 34.94
C TYR A 268 -47.40 43.48 34.60
N GLU A 269 -47.24 42.42 35.40
CA GLU A 269 -46.24 41.38 35.17
C GLU A 269 -46.53 40.58 33.89
N ILE A 270 -47.80 40.23 33.65
CA ILE A 270 -48.24 39.59 32.40
C ILE A 270 -47.96 40.51 31.20
N GLU A 271 -48.24 41.80 31.32
CA GLU A 271 -48.04 42.76 30.23
C GLU A 271 -46.54 42.99 29.92
N ALA A 272 -45.70 43.03 30.97
CA ALA A 272 -44.25 43.09 30.84
C ALA A 272 -43.68 41.82 30.18
N LEU A 273 -44.12 40.63 30.61
CA LEU A 273 -43.71 39.35 30.02
C LEU A 273 -44.18 39.22 28.57
N LYS A 274 -45.40 39.66 28.24
CA LYS A 274 -45.90 39.73 26.85
C LYS A 274 -45.06 40.66 25.98
N LYS A 275 -44.50 41.74 26.54
CA LYS A 275 -43.61 42.66 25.83
C LYS A 275 -42.23 42.03 25.61
N GLN A 276 -41.70 41.32 26.61
CA GLN A 276 -40.45 40.55 26.47
C GLN A 276 -40.59 39.43 25.44
N LEU A 277 -41.70 38.68 25.45
CA LEU A 277 -42.00 37.64 24.47
C LEU A 277 -42.11 38.19 23.05
N ARG A 278 -42.79 39.33 22.86
CA ARG A 278 -42.86 40.01 21.56
C ARG A 278 -41.47 40.40 21.04
N ASN A 279 -40.60 40.90 21.91
CA ASN A 279 -39.23 41.27 21.58
C ASN A 279 -38.34 40.04 21.30
N SER A 280 -38.56 38.91 21.98
CA SER A 280 -37.84 37.66 21.69
C SER A 280 -38.31 36.99 20.40
N THR A 281 -39.59 37.13 20.03
CA THR A 281 -40.12 36.57 18.76
C THR A 281 -39.71 37.36 17.52
N THR A 282 -39.29 38.63 17.69
CA THR A 282 -38.77 39.45 16.58
C THR A 282 -37.28 39.24 16.30
N CYS A 283 -36.58 38.43 17.12
CA CYS A 283 -35.19 38.00 16.90
C CYS A 283 -35.11 36.48 16.85
N ARG A 284 -35.69 35.86 15.82
CA ARG A 284 -35.34 34.46 15.45
C ARG A 284 -34.61 34.49 14.11
N PRO A 285 -33.31 34.09 14.04
CA PRO A 285 -32.59 34.07 12.78
C PRO A 285 -33.22 33.03 11.85
N ALA A 286 -33.47 33.44 10.61
CA ALA A 286 -33.93 32.61 9.52
C ALA A 286 -32.81 31.64 9.10
N SER A 287 -32.66 30.52 9.81
CA SER A 287 -31.83 29.40 9.33
C SER A 287 -32.27 28.09 9.97
N ALA A 288 -33.28 27.45 9.38
CA ALA A 288 -33.45 26.00 9.49
C ALA A 288 -33.86 25.49 8.11
N GLN A 289 -32.93 24.73 7.54
CA GLN A 289 -32.88 24.30 6.16
C GLN A 289 -33.95 23.24 5.87
N ARG A 290 -34.38 23.22 4.60
CA ARG A 290 -35.28 22.24 3.99
C ARG A 290 -34.65 20.84 4.05
N THR A 291 -35.41 19.85 4.52
CA THR A 291 -35.14 18.43 4.23
C THR A 291 -35.91 18.03 2.96
N PRO A 292 -35.29 17.30 2.01
CA PRO A 292 -35.99 16.84 0.82
C PRO A 292 -36.82 15.59 1.12
N VAL A 293 -37.99 15.54 0.50
CA VAL A 293 -38.91 14.41 0.49
C VAL A 293 -38.33 13.31 -0.40
N LEU A 294 -38.13 12.12 0.14
CA LEU A 294 -37.86 10.91 -0.62
C LEU A 294 -39.16 10.47 -1.31
N SER A 295 -39.15 10.48 -2.64
CA SER A 295 -40.18 9.91 -3.50
C SER A 295 -40.05 8.40 -3.48
N GLU A 296 -41.10 7.73 -3.02
CA GLU A 296 -41.34 6.30 -3.23
C GLU A 296 -41.46 6.02 -4.74
N ALA A 297 -40.83 4.96 -5.20
CA ALA A 297 -41.05 4.35 -6.51
C ALA A 297 -41.39 2.88 -6.28
N HIS A 298 -42.64 2.53 -6.57
CA HIS A 298 -43.11 1.19 -6.91
C HIS A 298 -43.76 1.28 -8.29
#